data_AF-A0AA36HLY5-F1
#
_entry.id   AF-A0AA36HLY5-F1
#
_cell.length_a   1.000
_cell.length_b   1.000
_cell.length_c   1.000
_cell.angle_alpha   90.00
_cell.angle_beta   90.00
_cell.angle_gamma   90.00
#
_symmetry.space_group_name_H-M   'P 1'
#
loop_
_entity.id
_entity.type
_entity.pdbx_description
1 polymer ?
#
loop_
_entity_poly.entity_id
_entity_poly.type
_entity_poly.pdbx_seq_one_letter_code
_entity_poly.pdbx_strand_id
1 'polypeptide(L)'
;MSYVQSQVPYSIIATSPAMAGDHGPESALAMDKKGLLVEDEMQDIEKEAHVRNLPRLVGELPSDRAARRRGLESRLRIAHAKVAAITERPLIHGRCAILGLLVLASIRAAAAMQGNIPGYSVYAMHFLTTSSDVICVVCSLPLFAFGARGLCVQKGCLGPMLTLVFAMSLVDISAFGAYLLVATPRPLAPGSRSVVDVMEAMVGVWEWALLASVALQTALCASSWRIYRALRMAGLYAPEKPSDVARDRQKEISVLEIVCEAEDIDSLEQMEFPCCEAKSDLSEVIIDTRASIESAKSHNGTNG
;
A
#
# COMPACT_ATOMS: atom_id res chain seq x y z
N MET A 1 51.57 -14.36 0.75
CA MET A 1 50.20 -14.82 1.06
C MET A 1 49.58 -15.29 -0.24
N SER A 2 49.63 -16.59 -0.47
CA SER A 2 49.23 -17.22 -1.74
C SER A 2 47.78 -17.67 -1.63
N TYR A 3 46.91 -17.15 -2.49
CA TYR A 3 45.52 -17.60 -2.58
C TYR A 3 45.47 -18.97 -3.25
N VAL A 4 45.06 -19.98 -2.48
CA VAL A 4 44.79 -21.33 -2.98
C VAL A 4 43.44 -21.30 -3.68
N GLN A 5 43.46 -21.46 -5.00
CA GLN A 5 42.30 -21.54 -5.86
C GLN A 5 41.72 -22.95 -5.76
N SER A 6 40.72 -23.14 -4.90
CA SER A 6 39.99 -24.40 -4.74
C SER A 6 39.04 -24.58 -5.93
N GLN A 7 39.41 -25.44 -6.88
CA GLN A 7 38.51 -25.92 -7.93
C GLN A 7 37.51 -26.91 -7.33
N VAL A 8 36.22 -26.59 -7.42
CA VAL A 8 35.13 -27.51 -7.10
C VAL A 8 34.68 -28.20 -8.40
N PRO A 9 34.62 -29.53 -8.47
CA PRO A 9 34.16 -30.23 -9.66
C PRO A 9 32.63 -30.18 -9.76
N TYR A 10 32.12 -29.67 -10.88
CA TYR A 10 30.72 -29.78 -11.26
C TYR A 10 30.41 -31.24 -11.65
N SER A 11 29.68 -31.94 -10.82
CA SER A 11 29.11 -33.26 -11.13
C SER A 11 27.86 -33.10 -12.01
N ILE A 12 27.98 -33.64 -13.21
CA ILE A 12 26.94 -33.83 -14.22
C ILE A 12 25.81 -34.69 -13.63
N ILE A 13 24.60 -34.16 -13.54
CA ILE A 13 23.38 -34.96 -13.29
C ILE A 13 22.66 -35.15 -14.62
N ALA A 14 22.46 -36.44 -14.91
CA ALA A 14 21.88 -36.96 -16.12
C ALA A 14 20.42 -36.55 -16.33
N THR A 15 20.13 -36.28 -17.60
CA THR A 15 18.81 -36.20 -18.22
C THR A 15 17.96 -37.45 -17.96
N SER A 16 16.69 -37.24 -17.56
CA SER A 16 15.64 -38.27 -17.58
C SER A 16 14.51 -37.84 -18.53
N PRO A 17 13.85 -38.76 -19.25
CA PRO A 17 13.07 -38.43 -20.44
C PRO A 17 11.60 -38.10 -20.16
N ALA A 18 11.07 -37.24 -21.02
CA ALA A 18 9.70 -37.19 -21.57
C ALA A 18 8.55 -37.77 -20.71
N MET A 19 7.79 -36.87 -20.08
CA MET A 19 6.38 -37.07 -19.79
C MET A 19 5.57 -36.15 -20.71
N ALA A 20 5.01 -36.71 -21.77
CA ALA A 20 3.98 -36.09 -22.57
C ALA A 20 2.69 -36.05 -21.75
N GLY A 21 2.39 -34.88 -21.19
CA GLY A 21 1.12 -34.57 -20.53
C GLY A 21 0.34 -33.60 -21.40
N ASP A 22 -0.64 -34.15 -22.10
CA ASP A 22 -1.70 -33.46 -22.82
C ASP A 22 -2.53 -32.64 -21.82
N HIS A 23 -2.39 -31.32 -21.83
CA HIS A 23 -3.24 -30.39 -21.10
C HIS A 23 -3.71 -29.28 -22.04
N GLY A 24 -5.01 -29.33 -22.35
CA GLY A 24 -5.69 -28.43 -23.26
C GLY A 24 -5.75 -26.97 -22.77
N PRO A 25 -6.09 -26.05 -23.67
CA PRO A 25 -6.12 -24.62 -23.38
C PRO A 25 -7.49 -24.25 -22.81
N GLU A 26 -7.65 -24.33 -21.49
CA GLU A 26 -8.88 -23.86 -20.83
C GLU A 26 -8.59 -23.21 -19.47
N SER A 27 -7.83 -22.10 -19.47
CA SER A 27 -7.57 -21.32 -18.25
C SER A 27 -7.22 -19.85 -18.51
N ALA A 28 -7.90 -19.22 -19.48
CA ALA A 28 -7.68 -17.80 -19.80
C ALA A 28 -8.87 -16.87 -19.50
N LEU A 29 -9.93 -17.32 -18.80
CA LEU A 29 -11.15 -16.52 -18.65
C LEU A 29 -11.82 -16.59 -17.27
N ALA A 30 -11.04 -16.59 -16.18
CA ALA A 30 -11.60 -16.59 -14.81
C ALA A 30 -10.93 -15.58 -13.85
N MET A 31 -10.23 -14.57 -14.36
CA MET A 31 -9.62 -13.52 -13.54
C MET A 31 -10.44 -12.22 -13.44
N ASP A 32 -11.50 -12.05 -14.25
CA ASP A 32 -12.22 -10.76 -14.34
C ASP A 32 -13.54 -10.69 -13.53
N LYS A 33 -13.97 -11.78 -12.87
CA LYS A 33 -15.23 -11.80 -12.09
C LYS A 33 -15.10 -11.56 -10.59
N LYS A 34 -13.88 -11.43 -10.05
CA LYS A 34 -13.67 -11.19 -8.61
C LYS A 34 -13.71 -9.72 -8.21
N GLY A 35 -13.58 -8.79 -9.16
CA GLY A 35 -13.77 -7.36 -8.92
C GLY A 35 -15.24 -6.97 -8.79
N LEU A 36 -16.10 -7.53 -9.66
CA LEU A 36 -17.51 -7.18 -9.74
C LEU A 36 -18.36 -7.65 -8.54
N LEU A 37 -17.95 -8.71 -7.84
CA LEU A 37 -18.67 -9.22 -6.67
C LEU A 37 -18.49 -8.36 -5.41
N VAL A 38 -17.45 -7.50 -5.35
CA VAL A 38 -17.28 -6.59 -4.20
C VAL A 38 -18.19 -5.37 -4.33
N GLU A 39 -18.54 -4.96 -5.55
CA GLU A 39 -19.42 -3.81 -5.79
C GLU A 39 -20.90 -4.17 -5.56
N ASP A 40 -21.33 -5.38 -5.92
CA ASP A 40 -22.72 -5.84 -5.72
C ASP A 40 -23.08 -6.05 -4.23
N GLU A 41 -22.16 -6.57 -3.40
CA GLU A 41 -22.40 -6.68 -1.94
C GLU A 41 -22.45 -5.32 -1.24
N MET A 42 -21.89 -4.26 -1.84
CA MET A 42 -21.89 -2.92 -1.25
C MET A 42 -23.19 -2.16 -1.53
N GLN A 43 -23.90 -2.46 -2.64
CA GLN A 43 -25.21 -1.87 -2.94
C GLN A 43 -26.33 -2.36 -2.01
N ASP A 44 -26.25 -3.59 -1.50
CA ASP A 44 -27.23 -4.10 -0.53
C ASP A 44 -27.08 -3.46 0.86
N ILE A 45 -25.94 -2.81 1.15
CA ILE A 45 -25.73 -2.04 2.39
C ILE A 45 -26.50 -0.70 2.34
N GLU A 46 -26.76 -0.17 1.14
CA GLU A 46 -27.37 1.15 0.98
C GLU A 46 -28.90 1.14 1.17
N LYS A 47 -29.55 0.00 0.92
CA LYS A 47 -31.03 -0.11 1.03
C LYS A 47 -31.55 -0.29 2.46
N GLU A 48 -30.73 -0.69 3.42
CA GLU A 48 -31.13 -0.82 4.84
C GLU A 48 -30.82 0.41 5.71
N ALA A 49 -30.12 1.42 5.19
CA ALA A 49 -29.70 2.59 5.96
C ALA A 49 -30.73 3.75 5.96
N HIS A 50 -31.99 3.51 5.59
CA HIS A 50 -33.06 4.51 5.70
C HIS A 50 -33.48 4.68 7.18
N VAL A 51 -32.62 5.36 7.94
CA VAL A 51 -32.76 5.63 9.37
C VAL A 51 -33.87 6.67 9.57
N ARG A 52 -34.99 6.23 10.15
CA ARG A 52 -36.04 7.10 10.71
C ARG A 52 -35.40 8.10 11.67
N ASN A 53 -35.64 9.39 11.43
CA ASN A 53 -35.29 10.47 12.34
C ASN A 53 -35.88 10.20 13.74
N LEU A 54 -35.00 10.07 14.74
CA LEU A 54 -35.39 9.84 16.13
C LEU A 54 -35.80 11.17 16.79
N PRO A 55 -36.99 11.26 17.39
CA PRO A 55 -37.41 12.45 18.12
C PRO A 55 -36.49 12.71 19.32
N ARG A 56 -36.07 13.96 19.49
CA ARG A 56 -35.33 14.43 20.68
C ARG A 56 -36.24 14.33 21.90
N LEU A 57 -35.96 13.36 22.78
CA LEU A 57 -36.70 13.14 24.02
C LEU A 57 -36.08 13.92 25.18
N VAL A 58 -36.89 14.81 25.76
CA VAL A 58 -36.62 15.54 27.00
C VAL A 58 -37.02 14.61 28.16
N GLY A 59 -36.03 14.16 28.94
CA GLY A 59 -36.23 13.43 30.20
C GLY A 59 -36.14 11.89 30.12
N GLU A 60 -34.94 11.33 29.96
CA GLU A 60 -34.74 9.86 30.00
C GLU A 60 -34.70 9.34 31.45
N LEU A 61 -35.60 8.40 31.77
CA LEU A 61 -35.60 7.69 33.06
C LEU A 61 -34.35 6.78 33.18
N PRO A 62 -33.88 6.44 34.40
CA PRO A 62 -32.72 5.55 34.61
C PRO A 62 -32.81 4.19 33.90
N SER A 63 -34.04 3.68 33.71
CA SER A 63 -34.34 2.45 32.98
C SER A 63 -33.94 2.53 31.50
N ASP A 64 -34.06 3.71 30.88
CA ASP A 64 -33.76 3.91 29.47
C ASP A 64 -32.26 3.90 29.19
N ARG A 65 -31.43 4.30 30.15
CA ARG A 65 -29.97 4.26 30.00
C ARG A 65 -29.44 2.84 29.88
N ALA A 66 -29.96 1.92 30.68
CA ALA A 66 -29.56 0.51 30.63
C ALA A 66 -30.00 -0.16 29.32
N ALA A 67 -31.23 0.11 28.87
CA ALA A 67 -31.74 -0.37 27.59
C ALA A 67 -30.92 0.18 26.41
N ARG A 68 -30.61 1.49 26.43
CA ARG A 68 -29.77 2.16 25.42
C ARG A 68 -28.35 1.59 25.37
N ARG A 69 -27.74 1.34 26.53
CA ARG A 69 -26.41 0.71 26.61
C ARG A 69 -26.41 -0.69 25.99
N ARG A 70 -27.40 -1.54 26.31
CA ARG A 70 -27.54 -2.87 25.70
C ARG A 70 -27.74 -2.79 24.19
N GLY A 71 -28.53 -1.82 23.72
CA GLY A 71 -28.73 -1.56 22.29
C GLY A 71 -27.42 -1.18 21.59
N LEU A 72 -26.61 -0.31 22.17
CA LEU A 72 -25.30 0.08 21.64
C LEU A 72 -24.30 -1.09 21.63
N GLU A 73 -24.22 -1.84 22.72
CA GLU A 73 -23.36 -3.03 22.82
C GLU A 73 -23.74 -4.09 21.77
N SER A 74 -25.04 -4.29 21.52
CA SER A 74 -25.52 -5.19 20.47
C SER A 74 -25.09 -4.74 19.07
N ARG A 75 -25.29 -3.44 18.75
CA ARG A 75 -24.87 -2.86 17.47
C ARG A 75 -23.35 -2.95 17.26
N LEU A 76 -22.58 -2.69 18.31
CA LEU A 76 -21.12 -2.78 18.27
C LEU A 76 -20.66 -4.23 18.03
N ARG A 77 -21.31 -5.23 18.65
CA ARG A 77 -21.03 -6.65 18.38
C ARG A 77 -21.33 -7.02 16.93
N ILE A 78 -22.46 -6.56 16.38
CA ILE A 78 -22.83 -6.80 14.98
C ILE A 78 -21.80 -6.16 14.04
N ALA A 79 -21.39 -4.92 14.30
CA ALA A 79 -20.37 -4.23 13.52
C ALA A 79 -19.01 -4.96 13.56
N HIS A 80 -18.55 -5.40 14.74
CA HIS A 80 -17.33 -6.20 14.85
C HIS A 80 -17.43 -7.55 14.14
N ALA A 81 -18.59 -8.22 14.19
CA ALA A 81 -18.80 -9.48 13.47
C ALA A 81 -18.71 -9.26 11.95
N LYS A 82 -19.34 -8.19 11.44
CA LYS A 82 -19.28 -7.82 10.03
C LYS A 82 -17.86 -7.50 9.57
N VAL A 83 -17.12 -6.69 10.32
CA VAL A 83 -15.73 -6.37 9.98
C VAL A 83 -14.83 -7.60 10.06
N ALA A 84 -15.04 -8.49 11.04
CA ALA A 84 -14.27 -9.73 11.13
C ALA A 84 -14.43 -10.59 9.87
N ALA A 85 -15.65 -10.68 9.30
CA ALA A 85 -15.88 -11.40 8.05
C ALA A 85 -15.18 -10.74 6.86
N ILE A 86 -15.28 -9.41 6.71
CA ILE A 86 -14.66 -8.66 5.60
C ILE A 86 -13.13 -8.73 5.65
N THR A 87 -12.56 -8.71 6.86
CA THR A 87 -11.10 -8.64 7.06
C THR A 87 -10.39 -9.99 7.07
N GLU A 88 -11.11 -11.11 6.95
CA GLU A 88 -10.54 -12.45 6.97
C GLU A 88 -9.46 -12.64 5.89
N ARG A 89 -9.75 -12.28 4.63
CA ARG A 89 -8.80 -12.42 3.51
C ARG A 89 -7.55 -11.53 3.69
N PRO A 90 -7.67 -10.21 3.95
CA PRO A 90 -6.52 -9.37 4.26
C PRO A 90 -5.68 -9.88 5.43
N LEU A 91 -6.30 -10.46 6.47
CA LEU A 91 -5.58 -11.01 7.62
C LEU A 91 -4.71 -12.20 7.21
N ILE A 92 -5.22 -13.11 6.37
CA ILE A 92 -4.43 -14.23 5.85
C ILE A 92 -3.26 -13.71 5.00
N HIS A 93 -3.51 -12.76 4.09
CA HIS A 93 -2.46 -12.19 3.25
C HIS A 93 -1.36 -11.52 4.07
N GLY A 94 -1.71 -10.71 5.08
CA GLY A 94 -0.71 -10.08 5.94
C GLY A 94 0.06 -11.08 6.81
N ARG A 95 -0.58 -12.16 7.29
CA ARG A 95 0.13 -13.26 7.98
C ARG A 95 1.13 -13.94 7.05
N CYS A 96 0.74 -14.24 5.81
CA CYS A 96 1.65 -14.79 4.81
C CYS A 96 2.81 -13.83 4.51
N ALA A 97 2.53 -12.52 4.41
CA ALA A 97 3.57 -11.51 4.22
C ALA A 97 4.55 -11.45 5.40
N ILE A 98 4.06 -11.46 6.64
CA ILE A 98 4.91 -11.52 7.85
C ILE A 98 5.78 -12.78 7.86
N LEU A 99 5.20 -13.95 7.58
CA LEU A 99 5.97 -15.20 7.49
C LEU A 99 7.03 -15.12 6.38
N GLY A 100 6.69 -14.55 5.23
CA GLY A 100 7.64 -14.31 4.14
C GLY A 100 8.80 -13.41 4.58
N LEU A 101 8.52 -12.32 5.28
CA LEU A 101 9.55 -11.41 5.82
C LEU A 101 10.44 -12.12 6.85
N LEU A 102 9.88 -12.94 7.73
CA LEU A 102 10.65 -13.74 8.70
C LEU A 102 11.57 -14.75 8.01
N VAL A 103 11.08 -15.44 6.98
CA VAL A 103 11.88 -16.37 6.17
C VAL A 103 13.01 -15.61 5.47
N LEU A 104 12.70 -14.47 4.86
CA LEU A 104 13.68 -13.64 4.16
C LEU A 104 14.77 -13.10 5.10
N ALA A 105 14.39 -12.62 6.28
CA ALA A 105 15.31 -12.19 7.33
C ALA A 105 16.22 -13.35 7.78
N SER A 106 15.66 -14.56 7.91
CA SER A 106 16.43 -15.76 8.26
C SER A 106 17.43 -16.14 7.17
N ILE A 107 17.04 -16.05 5.89
CA ILE A 107 17.94 -16.29 4.75
C ILE A 107 19.10 -15.29 4.76
N ARG A 108 18.82 -14.00 4.97
CA ARG A 108 19.87 -12.96 5.05
C ARG A 108 20.82 -13.20 6.23
N ALA A 109 20.29 -13.58 7.39
CA ALA A 109 21.11 -13.92 8.56
C ALA A 109 22.00 -15.14 8.29
N ALA A 110 21.46 -16.20 7.68
CA ALA A 110 22.23 -17.39 7.31
C ALA A 110 23.33 -17.08 6.29
N ALA A 111 23.04 -16.27 5.28
CA ALA A 111 24.04 -15.82 4.30
C ALA A 111 25.16 -15.00 4.97
N ALA A 112 24.80 -14.08 5.86
CA ALA A 112 25.77 -13.29 6.62
C ALA A 112 26.66 -14.17 7.53
N MET A 113 26.09 -15.19 8.17
CA MET A 113 26.85 -16.17 8.97
C MET A 113 27.84 -16.99 8.13
N GLN A 114 27.55 -17.21 6.85
CA GLN A 114 28.46 -17.89 5.91
C GLN A 114 29.52 -16.94 5.33
N GLY A 115 29.53 -15.66 5.74
CA GLY A 115 30.42 -14.64 5.18
C GLY A 115 30.05 -14.18 3.77
N ASN A 116 28.88 -14.58 3.26
CA ASN A 116 28.31 -13.99 2.05
C ASN A 116 27.67 -12.67 2.47
N ILE A 117 28.38 -11.57 2.25
CA ILE A 117 27.94 -10.21 2.61
C ILE A 117 27.69 -9.46 1.31
N PRO A 118 26.61 -8.66 1.19
CA PRO A 118 26.41 -7.79 0.05
C PRO A 118 27.61 -6.84 -0.13
N GLY A 119 27.96 -6.52 -1.37
CA GLY A 119 29.10 -5.64 -1.67
C GLY A 119 29.02 -4.29 -0.94
N TYR A 120 30.16 -3.67 -0.64
CA TYR A 120 30.24 -2.42 0.16
C TYR A 120 29.30 -1.30 -0.34
N SER A 121 29.09 -1.19 -1.66
CA SER A 121 28.21 -0.18 -2.26
C SER A 121 26.73 -0.40 -1.98
N VAL A 122 26.31 -1.65 -1.79
CA VAL A 122 24.90 -2.06 -1.60
C VAL A 122 24.59 -2.44 -0.16
N TYR A 123 25.61 -2.62 0.68
CA TYR A 123 25.48 -2.98 2.09
C TYR A 123 24.51 -2.05 2.85
N ALA A 124 24.63 -0.73 2.64
CA ALA A 124 23.76 0.24 3.31
C ALA A 124 22.27 0.03 2.95
N MET A 125 21.96 -0.27 1.68
CA MET A 125 20.58 -0.52 1.23
C MET A 125 20.03 -1.82 1.83
N HIS A 126 20.83 -2.88 1.90
CA HIS A 126 20.45 -4.13 2.56
C HIS A 126 20.23 -3.98 4.05
N PHE A 127 21.06 -3.18 4.72
CA PHE A 127 20.92 -2.90 6.14
C PHE A 127 19.62 -2.13 6.41
N LEU A 128 19.32 -1.11 5.60
CA LEU A 128 18.08 -0.33 5.70
C LEU A 128 16.83 -1.20 5.49
N THR A 129 16.77 -1.98 4.41
CA THR A 129 15.62 -2.86 4.12
C THR A 129 15.46 -3.96 5.17
N THR A 130 16.56 -4.53 5.68
CA THR A 130 16.48 -5.53 6.77
C THR A 130 15.96 -4.90 8.07
N SER A 131 16.37 -3.69 8.39
CA SER A 131 15.87 -2.97 9.59
C SER A 131 14.39 -2.63 9.43
N SER A 132 14.01 -2.14 8.25
CA SER A 132 12.64 -1.85 7.84
C SER A 132 11.74 -3.08 7.96
N ASP A 133 12.19 -4.25 7.47
CA ASP A 133 11.45 -5.51 7.60
C ASP A 133 11.17 -5.87 9.06
N VAL A 134 12.18 -5.77 9.92
CA VAL A 134 12.04 -6.08 11.35
C VAL A 134 11.03 -5.14 12.01
N ILE A 135 11.10 -3.84 11.71
CA ILE A 135 10.13 -2.86 12.21
C ILE A 135 8.72 -3.20 11.70
N CYS A 136 8.56 -3.47 10.41
CA CYS A 136 7.28 -3.88 9.81
C CYS A 136 6.70 -5.13 10.48
N VAL A 137 7.52 -6.15 10.73
CA VAL A 137 7.09 -7.37 11.44
C VAL A 137 6.66 -7.05 12.86
N VAL A 138 7.49 -6.37 13.65
CA VAL A 138 7.19 -6.05 15.06
C VAL A 138 5.94 -5.21 15.20
N CYS A 139 5.79 -4.18 14.36
CA CYS A 139 4.68 -3.25 14.42
C CYS A 139 3.38 -3.88 13.92
N SER A 140 3.41 -4.68 12.85
CA SER A 140 2.19 -5.27 12.28
C SER A 140 1.72 -6.54 13.00
N LEU A 141 2.62 -7.25 13.72
CA LEU A 141 2.30 -8.52 14.37
C LEU A 141 1.08 -8.45 15.30
N PRO A 142 0.90 -7.43 16.17
CA PRO A 142 -0.29 -7.35 17.02
C PRO A 142 -1.60 -7.28 16.23
N LEU A 143 -1.61 -6.59 15.08
CA LEU A 143 -2.81 -6.53 14.22
C LEU A 143 -3.11 -7.89 13.60
N PHE A 144 -2.11 -8.54 13.00
CA PHE A 144 -2.32 -9.79 12.27
C PHE A 144 -2.46 -11.02 13.17
N ALA A 145 -1.91 -10.98 14.40
CA ALA A 145 -2.10 -12.01 15.41
C ALA A 145 -3.51 -11.99 16.02
N PHE A 146 -3.98 -10.81 16.45
CA PHE A 146 -5.24 -10.68 17.20
C PHE A 146 -6.45 -10.26 16.33
N GLY A 147 -6.21 -9.82 15.10
CA GLY A 147 -7.25 -9.38 14.17
C GLY A 147 -7.98 -8.12 14.61
N ALA A 148 -9.17 -7.89 14.02
CA ALA A 148 -10.00 -6.71 14.26
C ALA A 148 -10.53 -6.57 15.72
N ARG A 149 -10.37 -7.60 16.55
CA ARG A 149 -10.76 -7.58 17.98
C ARG A 149 -9.59 -7.27 18.92
N GLY A 150 -8.38 -7.12 18.39
CA GLY A 150 -7.17 -6.92 19.17
C GLY A 150 -7.13 -5.60 19.94
N LEU A 151 -6.27 -5.55 20.96
CA LEU A 151 -6.03 -4.35 21.77
C LEU A 151 -5.56 -3.15 20.94
N CYS A 152 -4.92 -3.39 19.80
CA CYS A 152 -4.45 -2.33 18.90
C CYS A 152 -5.60 -1.46 18.37
N VAL A 153 -6.73 -2.10 18.04
CA VAL A 153 -7.96 -1.40 17.61
C VAL A 153 -8.61 -0.69 18.81
N GLN A 154 -8.70 -1.37 19.96
CA GLN A 154 -9.36 -0.82 21.16
C GLN A 154 -8.62 0.37 21.76
N LYS A 155 -7.28 0.38 21.69
CA LYS A 155 -6.43 1.45 22.20
C LYS A 155 -6.18 2.58 21.19
N GLY A 156 -6.70 2.47 19.96
CA GLY A 156 -6.45 3.48 18.92
C GLY A 156 -5.00 3.51 18.42
N CYS A 157 -4.24 2.42 18.58
CA CYS A 157 -2.85 2.33 18.12
C CYS A 157 -2.71 1.94 16.65
N LEU A 158 -3.84 1.66 15.97
CA LEU A 158 -3.84 1.20 14.58
C LEU A 158 -3.31 2.26 13.61
N GLY A 159 -3.63 3.54 13.83
CA GLY A 159 -3.19 4.67 13.00
C GLY A 159 -1.67 4.79 12.97
N PRO A 160 -1.01 5.06 14.12
CA PRO A 160 0.46 5.16 14.17
C PRO A 160 1.17 3.91 13.64
N MET A 161 0.61 2.73 13.87
CA MET A 161 1.14 1.48 13.33
C MET A 161 1.06 1.43 11.79
N LEU A 162 -0.07 1.83 11.21
CA LEU A 162 -0.25 1.86 9.76
C LEU A 162 0.65 2.92 9.11
N THR A 163 0.75 4.11 9.70
CA THR A 163 1.67 5.17 9.25
C THR A 163 3.11 4.68 9.25
N LEU A 164 3.53 3.95 10.28
CA LEU A 164 4.89 3.40 10.36
C LEU A 164 5.15 2.32 9.30
N VAL A 165 4.22 1.38 9.11
CA VAL A 165 4.33 0.34 8.05
C VAL A 165 4.38 0.99 6.66
N PHE A 166 3.56 2.02 6.42
CA PHE A 166 3.55 2.77 5.17
C PHE A 166 4.88 3.51 4.95
N ALA A 167 5.38 4.23 5.97
CA ALA A 167 6.66 4.94 5.89
C ALA A 167 7.83 3.99 5.60
N MET A 168 7.88 2.84 6.28
CA MET A 168 8.90 1.81 6.04
C MET A 168 8.81 1.23 4.62
N SER A 169 7.58 1.00 4.11
CA SER A 169 7.37 0.57 2.73
C SER A 169 7.87 1.61 1.71
N LEU A 170 7.67 2.91 1.97
CA LEU A 170 8.21 3.98 1.11
C LEU A 170 9.75 4.03 1.15
N VAL A 171 10.35 3.84 2.33
CA VAL A 171 11.80 3.76 2.48
C VAL A 171 12.34 2.60 1.63
N ASP A 172 11.72 1.42 1.71
CA ASP A 172 12.13 0.24 0.94
C ASP A 172 11.97 0.42 -0.57
N ILE A 173 10.83 0.98 -1.02
CA ILE A 173 10.63 1.32 -2.44
C ILE A 173 11.69 2.32 -2.91
N SER A 174 12.02 3.33 -2.09
CA SER A 174 13.03 4.33 -2.43
C SER A 174 14.45 3.74 -2.47
N ALA A 175 14.77 2.83 -1.54
CA ALA A 175 16.05 2.13 -1.51
C ALA A 175 16.21 1.23 -2.75
N PHE A 176 15.14 0.53 -3.14
CA PHE A 176 15.12 -0.27 -4.36
C PHE A 176 15.21 0.61 -5.62
N GLY A 177 14.52 1.75 -5.66
CA GLY A 177 14.64 2.73 -6.75
C GLY A 177 16.06 3.28 -6.87
N ALA A 178 16.69 3.66 -5.76
CA ALA A 178 18.08 4.11 -5.72
C ALA A 178 19.05 3.00 -6.17
N TYR A 179 18.79 1.75 -5.78
CA TYR A 179 19.53 0.60 -6.27
C TYR A 179 19.45 0.49 -7.80
N LEU A 180 18.25 0.56 -8.38
CA LEU A 180 18.05 0.48 -9.83
C LEU A 180 18.74 1.62 -10.60
N LEU A 181 18.86 2.81 -10.00
CA LEU A 181 19.57 3.94 -10.61
C LEU A 181 21.09 3.77 -10.60
N VAL A 182 21.64 3.09 -9.59
CA VAL A 182 23.09 2.89 -9.42
C VAL A 182 23.57 1.58 -10.05
N ALA A 183 22.70 0.59 -10.17
CA ALA A 183 23.01 -0.71 -10.73
C ALA A 183 23.48 -0.57 -12.19
N THR A 184 24.79 -0.68 -12.41
CA THR A 184 25.34 -0.71 -13.76
C THR A 184 25.03 -2.07 -14.38
N PRO A 185 24.39 -2.11 -15.56
CA PRO A 185 24.11 -3.37 -16.23
C PRO A 185 25.43 -4.07 -16.51
N ARG A 186 25.60 -5.31 -16.02
CA ARG A 186 26.77 -6.12 -16.38
C ARG A 186 26.71 -6.43 -17.88
N PRO A 187 27.81 -6.23 -18.63
CA PRO A 187 27.85 -6.60 -20.03
C PRO A 187 27.64 -8.12 -20.17
N LEU A 188 26.66 -8.50 -20.97
CA LEU A 188 26.33 -9.90 -21.23
C LEU A 188 27.43 -10.56 -22.07
N ALA A 189 27.69 -11.85 -21.81
CA ALA A 189 28.56 -12.62 -22.67
C ALA A 189 27.94 -12.75 -24.07
N PRO A 190 28.71 -12.54 -25.16
CA PRO A 190 28.19 -12.68 -26.51
C PRO A 190 27.70 -14.10 -26.75
N GLY A 191 26.39 -14.25 -27.01
CA GLY A 191 25.77 -15.55 -27.32
C GLY A 191 24.60 -15.97 -26.41
N SER A 192 24.24 -15.22 -25.37
CA SER A 192 23.05 -15.51 -24.55
C SER A 192 21.76 -15.35 -25.36
N ARG A 193 20.98 -16.42 -25.51
CA ARG A 193 19.74 -16.43 -26.32
C ARG A 193 18.44 -16.34 -25.50
N SER A 194 18.49 -16.57 -24.19
CA SER A 194 17.31 -16.58 -23.31
C SER A 194 17.27 -15.33 -22.43
N VAL A 195 16.09 -14.72 -22.32
CA VAL A 195 15.83 -13.57 -21.42
C VAL A 195 16.01 -13.98 -19.96
N VAL A 196 15.74 -15.24 -19.62
CA VAL A 196 15.93 -15.77 -18.26
C VAL A 196 17.41 -15.83 -17.90
N ASP A 197 18.26 -16.30 -18.82
CA ASP A 197 19.72 -16.35 -18.60
C ASP A 197 20.29 -14.94 -18.43
N VAL A 198 19.74 -13.97 -19.18
CA VAL A 198 20.09 -12.55 -19.05
C VAL A 198 19.67 -12.00 -17.69
N MET A 199 18.45 -12.29 -17.22
CA MET A 199 18.01 -11.85 -15.90
C MET A 199 18.79 -12.52 -14.77
N GLU A 200 19.07 -13.81 -14.86
CA GLU A 200 19.87 -14.54 -13.86
C GLU A 200 21.32 -14.02 -13.82
N ALA A 201 21.90 -13.69 -14.98
CA ALA A 201 23.24 -13.10 -15.05
C ALA A 201 23.30 -11.65 -14.53
N MET A 202 22.19 -10.91 -14.62
CA MET A 202 22.12 -9.51 -14.23
C MET A 202 21.63 -9.28 -12.79
N VAL A 203 20.88 -10.21 -12.21
CA VAL A 203 20.23 -10.07 -10.90
C VAL A 203 20.80 -11.11 -9.94
N GLY A 204 21.69 -10.67 -9.06
CA GLY A 204 22.21 -11.53 -8.00
C GLY A 204 21.14 -11.92 -6.97
N VAL A 205 21.49 -12.86 -6.10
CA VAL A 205 20.60 -13.36 -5.02
C VAL A 205 20.20 -12.23 -4.06
N TRP A 206 21.08 -11.25 -3.85
CA TRP A 206 20.84 -10.12 -2.97
C TRP A 206 19.75 -9.18 -3.53
N GLU A 207 19.75 -8.96 -4.83
CA GLU A 207 18.80 -8.16 -5.57
C GLU A 207 17.41 -8.79 -5.55
N TRP A 208 17.34 -10.12 -5.70
CA TRP A 208 16.11 -10.88 -5.49
C TRP A 208 15.61 -10.76 -4.05
N ALA A 209 16.51 -10.77 -3.07
CA ALA A 209 16.15 -10.56 -1.68
C ALA A 209 15.63 -9.13 -1.42
N LEU A 210 16.14 -8.10 -2.09
CA LEU A 210 15.60 -6.73 -2.00
C LEU A 210 14.21 -6.65 -2.62
N LEU A 211 14.05 -7.19 -3.84
CA LEU A 211 12.76 -7.20 -4.52
C LEU A 211 11.70 -7.95 -3.72
N ALA A 212 12.06 -9.10 -3.14
CA ALA A 212 11.18 -9.86 -2.26
C ALA A 212 10.76 -9.06 -1.01
N SER A 213 11.69 -8.32 -0.39
CA SER A 213 11.38 -7.40 0.73
C SER A 213 10.31 -6.41 0.33
N VAL A 214 10.55 -5.65 -0.75
CA VAL A 214 9.67 -4.58 -1.20
C VAL A 214 8.29 -5.14 -1.53
N ALA A 215 8.23 -6.28 -2.22
CA ALA A 215 6.96 -6.93 -2.56
C ALA A 215 6.18 -7.38 -1.32
N LEU A 216 6.85 -7.99 -0.34
CA LEU A 216 6.23 -8.45 0.90
C LEU A 216 5.78 -7.28 1.78
N GLN A 217 6.58 -6.22 1.91
CA GLN A 217 6.20 -5.01 2.63
C GLN A 217 5.02 -4.30 1.96
N THR A 218 5.02 -4.18 0.63
CA THR A 218 3.90 -3.59 -0.12
C THR A 218 2.63 -4.42 0.09
N ALA A 219 2.72 -5.75 0.06
CA ALA A 219 1.58 -6.64 0.33
C ALA A 219 1.08 -6.49 1.79
N LEU A 220 1.98 -6.35 2.75
CA LEU A 220 1.66 -6.10 4.16
C LEU A 220 0.97 -4.75 4.36
N CYS A 221 1.48 -3.70 3.73
CA CYS A 221 0.92 -2.35 3.74
C CYS A 221 -0.49 -2.33 3.12
N ALA A 222 -0.66 -2.92 1.94
CA ALA A 222 -1.95 -3.01 1.27
C ALA A 222 -2.98 -3.81 2.09
N SER A 223 -2.55 -4.90 2.74
CA SER A 223 -3.42 -5.69 3.62
C SER A 223 -3.82 -4.91 4.87
N SER A 224 -2.88 -4.17 5.47
CA SER A 224 -3.14 -3.30 6.62
C SER A 224 -4.10 -2.17 6.28
N TRP A 225 -3.93 -1.54 5.11
CA TRP A 225 -4.85 -0.53 4.58
C TRP A 225 -6.26 -1.06 4.40
N ARG A 226 -6.42 -2.26 3.82
CA ARG A 226 -7.75 -2.88 3.65
C ARG A 226 -8.45 -3.13 4.99
N ILE A 227 -7.71 -3.54 6.02
CA ILE A 227 -8.25 -3.74 7.38
C ILE A 227 -8.65 -2.39 7.99
N TYR A 228 -7.78 -1.38 7.88
CA TYR A 228 -8.07 -0.01 8.33
C TYR A 228 -9.34 0.53 7.68
N ARG A 229 -9.43 0.48 6.36
CA ARG A 229 -10.60 0.92 5.59
C ARG A 229 -11.88 0.21 6.06
N ALA A 230 -11.84 -1.11 6.26
CA ALA A 230 -13.00 -1.87 6.74
C ALA A 230 -13.43 -1.45 8.16
N LEU A 231 -12.49 -1.21 9.07
CA LEU A 231 -12.76 -0.73 10.42
C LEU A 231 -13.35 0.70 10.42
N ARG A 232 -12.81 1.58 9.56
CA ARG A 232 -13.25 2.96 9.39
C ARG A 232 -14.67 3.03 8.80
N MET A 233 -14.96 2.29 7.72
CA MET A 233 -16.31 2.21 7.13
C MET A 233 -17.36 1.65 8.08
N ALA A 234 -16.98 0.74 8.99
CA ALA A 234 -17.89 0.23 10.01
C ALA A 234 -18.12 1.20 11.19
N GLY A 235 -17.43 2.34 11.22
CA GLY A 235 -17.46 3.29 12.34
C GLY A 235 -16.83 2.73 13.62
N LEU A 236 -16.01 1.69 13.53
CA LEU A 236 -15.27 1.13 14.67
C LEU A 236 -13.96 1.89 14.94
N TYR A 237 -13.50 2.70 13.98
CA TYR A 237 -12.26 3.45 14.05
C TYR A 237 -12.49 4.94 13.72
N ALA A 238 -13.47 5.56 14.38
CA ALA A 238 -13.70 7.00 14.31
C ALA A 238 -13.80 7.62 15.71
N PRO A 239 -12.92 8.59 16.07
CA PRO A 239 -13.00 9.30 17.33
C PRO A 239 -14.16 10.31 17.37
N GLU A 240 -14.88 10.50 16.27
CA GLU A 240 -15.81 11.60 16.13
C GLU A 240 -17.20 11.34 16.70
N LYS A 241 -17.84 12.45 17.06
CA LYS A 241 -19.15 12.49 17.71
C LYS A 241 -20.16 11.74 16.84
N PRO A 242 -21.04 10.92 17.44
CA PRO A 242 -22.02 10.10 16.71
C PRO A 242 -23.01 10.91 15.84
N SER A 243 -23.00 12.24 15.92
CA SER A 243 -23.81 13.14 15.08
C SER A 243 -23.29 13.28 13.65
N ASP A 244 -21.97 13.21 13.40
CA ASP A 244 -21.39 13.44 12.07
C ASP A 244 -21.11 12.13 11.30
N VAL A 245 -20.96 11.02 12.03
CA VAL A 245 -20.69 9.68 11.47
C VAL A 245 -21.76 9.20 10.48
N ALA A 246 -23.00 9.71 10.56
CA ALA A 246 -24.06 9.30 9.63
C ALA A 246 -23.94 9.94 8.24
N ARG A 247 -23.37 11.15 8.15
CA ARG A 247 -23.23 11.88 6.89
C ARG A 247 -21.94 11.52 6.15
N ASP A 248 -20.90 11.15 6.91
CA ASP A 248 -19.57 10.92 6.37
C ASP A 248 -19.28 9.47 5.94
N ARG A 249 -20.23 8.55 6.18
CA ARG A 249 -20.13 7.14 5.75
C ARG A 249 -20.04 6.94 4.24
N GLN A 250 -20.40 7.95 3.45
CA GLN A 250 -20.31 7.92 1.98
C GLN A 250 -19.04 8.59 1.43
N LYS A 251 -18.21 9.23 2.27
CA LYS A 251 -16.94 9.82 1.78
C LYS A 251 -15.94 8.69 1.53
N GLU A 252 -15.41 8.63 0.33
CA GLU A 252 -14.34 7.69 -0.01
C GLU A 252 -13.12 7.98 0.89
N ILE A 253 -12.66 6.97 1.63
CA ILE A 253 -11.50 7.08 2.51
C ILE A 253 -10.26 7.18 1.63
N SER A 254 -9.68 8.38 1.55
CA SER A 254 -8.46 8.65 0.80
C SER A 254 -7.26 7.95 1.44
N VAL A 255 -6.37 7.40 0.61
CA VAL A 255 -5.11 6.77 1.07
C VAL A 255 -4.21 7.77 1.82
N LEU A 256 -4.40 9.07 1.57
CA LEU A 256 -3.67 10.14 2.26
C LEU A 256 -4.03 10.27 3.76
N GLU A 257 -5.17 9.72 4.21
CA GLU A 257 -5.54 9.68 5.64
C GLU A 257 -4.56 8.84 6.49
N ILE A 258 -3.73 8.00 5.84
CA ILE A 258 -2.65 7.29 6.54
C ILE A 258 -1.51 8.24 6.94
N VAL A 259 -1.32 9.31 6.15
CA VAL A 259 -0.16 10.20 6.23
C VAL A 259 -0.52 11.49 6.98
N CYS A 260 -1.71 12.01 6.74
CA CYS A 260 -2.20 13.25 7.33
C CYS A 260 -3.34 12.93 8.31
N GLU A 261 -3.40 13.66 9.43
CA GLU A 261 -4.58 13.61 10.28
C GLU A 261 -5.79 14.13 9.49
N ALA A 262 -7.00 13.64 9.80
CA ALA A 262 -8.21 14.05 9.09
C ALA A 262 -8.42 15.58 9.14
N GLU A 263 -8.02 16.21 10.25
CA GLU A 263 -8.07 17.66 10.47
C GLU A 263 -7.18 18.45 9.49
N ASP A 264 -6.04 17.86 9.10
CA ASP A 264 -5.14 18.47 8.12
C ASP A 264 -5.70 18.37 6.70
N ILE A 265 -6.39 17.26 6.38
CA ILE A 265 -7.03 17.07 5.07
C ILE A 265 -8.19 18.05 4.89
N ASP A 266 -9.01 18.24 5.92
CA ASP A 266 -10.10 19.22 5.87
C ASP A 266 -9.56 20.66 5.71
N SER A 267 -8.39 20.95 6.28
CA SER A 267 -7.69 22.22 6.09
C SER A 267 -7.15 22.37 4.67
N LEU A 268 -6.70 21.29 4.03
CA LEU A 268 -6.26 21.27 2.63
C LEU A 268 -7.42 21.42 1.65
N GLU A 269 -8.57 20.79 1.92
CA GLU A 269 -9.81 20.96 1.13
C GLU A 269 -10.32 22.41 1.22
N GLN A 270 -10.21 23.05 2.38
CA GLN A 270 -10.53 24.47 2.55
C GLN A 270 -9.49 25.41 1.91
N MET A 271 -8.27 24.94 1.71
CA MET A 271 -7.21 25.64 0.98
C MET A 271 -7.25 25.38 -0.53
N GLU A 272 -8.28 24.72 -1.08
CA GLU A 272 -8.52 24.72 -2.53
C GLU A 272 -8.70 26.16 -3.03
N PHE A 273 -7.54 26.68 -3.43
CA PHE A 273 -7.18 27.97 -3.99
C PHE A 273 -8.34 28.78 -4.60
N PRO A 274 -8.58 30.02 -4.11
CA PRO A 274 -9.20 31.08 -4.90
C PRO A 274 -8.38 31.44 -6.17
N CYS A 275 -7.17 30.90 -6.34
CA CYS A 275 -6.25 31.26 -7.42
C CYS A 275 -6.65 30.73 -8.82
N CYS A 276 -7.73 29.95 -8.96
CA CYS A 276 -8.22 29.53 -10.28
C CYS A 276 -9.38 30.38 -10.83
N GLU A 277 -9.82 31.42 -10.12
CA GLU A 277 -10.67 32.47 -10.69
C GLU A 277 -9.87 33.58 -11.41
N ALA A 278 -8.55 33.39 -11.62
CA ALA A 278 -7.74 34.25 -12.49
C ALA A 278 -7.79 33.81 -13.97
N LYS A 279 -8.93 33.28 -14.44
CA LYS A 279 -9.13 32.93 -15.87
C LYS A 279 -9.69 34.08 -16.72
N SER A 280 -10.00 35.24 -16.15
CA SER A 280 -10.52 36.39 -16.91
C SER A 280 -9.46 37.43 -17.33
N ASP A 281 -8.31 37.53 -16.67
CA ASP A 281 -7.34 38.61 -16.97
C ASP A 281 -6.20 38.19 -17.91
N LEU A 282 -5.90 36.89 -18.04
CA LEU A 282 -4.83 36.44 -18.93
C LEU A 282 -5.21 36.55 -20.42
N SER A 283 -6.50 36.48 -20.74
CA SER A 283 -6.99 36.77 -22.10
C SER A 283 -6.83 38.23 -22.47
N GLU A 284 -6.97 39.16 -21.51
CA GLU A 284 -6.82 40.59 -21.75
C GLU A 284 -5.34 40.95 -21.98
N VAL A 285 -4.43 40.37 -21.19
CA VAL A 285 -2.97 40.56 -21.36
C VAL A 285 -2.47 39.99 -22.70
N ILE A 286 -3.00 38.85 -23.15
CA ILE A 286 -2.60 38.26 -24.44
C ILE A 286 -3.13 39.09 -25.63
N ILE A 287 -4.32 39.69 -25.52
CA ILE A 287 -4.88 40.58 -26.55
C ILE A 287 -4.06 41.87 -26.64
N ASP A 288 -3.69 42.46 -25.50
CA ASP A 288 -2.94 43.73 -25.46
C ASP A 288 -1.50 43.58 -25.97
N THR A 289 -0.87 42.43 -25.69
CA THR A 289 0.47 42.10 -26.21
C THR A 289 0.46 41.92 -27.73
N ARG A 290 -0.63 41.40 -28.31
CA ARG A 290 -0.76 41.22 -29.76
C ARG A 290 -0.95 42.56 -30.49
N ALA A 291 -1.70 43.49 -29.91
CA ALA A 291 -1.90 44.83 -30.46
C ALA A 291 -0.59 45.65 -30.50
N SER A 292 0.25 45.53 -29.46
CA SER A 292 1.57 46.20 -29.42
C SER A 292 2.55 45.68 -30.47
N ILE A 293 2.52 44.37 -30.78
CA ILE A 293 3.39 43.77 -31.80
C ILE A 293 2.98 44.18 -33.23
N GLU A 294 1.68 44.34 -33.50
CA GLU A 294 1.21 44.80 -34.81
C GLU A 294 1.51 46.29 -35.05
N SER A 295 1.43 47.14 -34.01
CA SER A 295 1.85 48.55 -34.11
C SER A 295 3.34 48.70 -34.42
N ALA A 296 4.20 47.87 -33.81
CA ALA A 296 5.64 47.89 -34.06
C ALA A 296 6.03 47.46 -35.49
N LYS A 297 5.24 46.57 -36.13
CA LYS A 297 5.48 46.17 -37.53
C LYS A 297 5.08 47.25 -38.53
N SER A 298 4.09 48.09 -38.22
CA SER A 298 3.65 49.15 -39.13
C SER A 298 4.66 50.30 -39.27
N HIS A 299 5.59 50.48 -38.34
CA HIS A 299 6.57 51.57 -38.37
C HIS A 299 7.88 51.24 -39.11
N ASN A 300 8.13 49.97 -39.46
CA ASN A 300 9.42 49.55 -40.05
C ASN A 300 9.36 49.36 -41.58
N GLY A 301 8.28 49.77 -42.24
CA GLY A 301 8.00 49.48 -43.66
C GLY A 301 8.26 50.59 -44.66
N THR A 302 8.79 51.76 -44.27
CA THR A 302 8.79 52.97 -45.14
C THR A 302 10.18 53.52 -45.47
N ASN A 303 11.21 52.68 -45.49
CA ASN A 303 12.53 53.05 -46.03
C ASN A 303 12.96 52.01 -47.07
N GLY A 304 12.48 52.19 -48.30
CA GLY A 304 12.86 51.46 -49.50
C GLY A 304 12.52 52.29 -50.73
#